data_AF-A0A8J5CWF5-F1
#
_entry.id   AF-A0A8J5CWF5-F1
#
_cell.length_a   1.000
_cell.length_b   1.000
_cell.length_c   1.000
_cell.angle_alpha   90.00
_cell.angle_beta   90.00
_cell.angle_gamma   90.00
#
_symmetry.space_group_name_H-M   'P 1'
#
loop_
_entity.id
_entity.type
_entity.pdbx_description
1 polymer ?
#
loop_
_entity_poly.entity_id
_entity_poly.type
_entity_poly.pdbx_seq_one_letter_code
_entity_poly.pdbx_strand_id
1 'polypeptide(L)'
;MSGLLDGKGLEVLYKVQVRSSMKYARLGWGGAVNKRLALFDKVQDRVVRLTRDSGAGQEPRLHSLQHRRDVAGLTVMYKVHQQRVHHLKTLRQPLRRAQVTTRAVALTPAELLQPRSRTWHHQRQFICIYVGWWNALLASQPRLGGTSVQEFEELVNAWLPR
;
A
#
# COMPACT_ATOMS: atom_id res chain seq x y z
N MET A 1 -19.33 -30.35 -9.06
CA MET A 1 -18.78 -29.55 -10.19
C MET A 1 -17.37 -29.10 -9.84
N SER A 2 -16.42 -30.02 -9.94
CA SER A 2 -14.99 -29.79 -9.66
C SER A 2 -14.24 -30.00 -10.96
N GLY A 3 -13.56 -28.96 -11.48
CA GLY A 3 -12.55 -29.18 -12.51
C GLY A 3 -12.55 -28.29 -13.75
N LEU A 4 -12.93 -26.99 -13.67
CA LEU A 4 -12.62 -26.09 -14.80
C LEU A 4 -11.23 -25.44 -14.68
N LEU A 5 -10.72 -25.27 -13.46
CA LEU A 5 -9.44 -24.59 -13.23
C LEU A 5 -8.57 -25.41 -12.27
N ASP A 6 -7.31 -25.56 -12.64
CA ASP A 6 -6.24 -26.03 -11.76
C ASP A 6 -5.93 -24.98 -10.67
N GLY A 7 -5.24 -25.39 -9.61
CA GLY A 7 -4.89 -24.48 -8.50
C GLY A 7 -4.14 -23.23 -8.96
N LYS A 8 -3.30 -23.37 -9.99
CA LYS A 8 -2.58 -22.25 -10.61
C LYS A 8 -3.52 -21.31 -11.36
N GLY A 9 -4.48 -21.83 -12.13
CA GLY A 9 -5.52 -21.03 -12.78
C GLY A 9 -6.40 -20.26 -11.78
N LEU A 10 -6.76 -20.90 -10.66
CA LEU A 10 -7.48 -20.23 -9.56
C LEU A 10 -6.67 -19.09 -8.94
N GLU A 11 -5.37 -19.29 -8.71
CA GLU A 11 -4.50 -18.25 -8.18
C GLU A 11 -4.37 -17.06 -9.15
N VAL A 12 -4.21 -17.32 -10.45
CA VAL A 12 -4.14 -16.28 -11.48
C VAL A 12 -5.45 -15.49 -11.55
N LEU A 13 -6.59 -16.19 -11.60
CA LEU A 13 -7.91 -15.56 -11.64
C LEU A 13 -8.13 -14.66 -10.42
N TYR A 14 -7.78 -15.16 -9.23
CA TYR A 14 -7.83 -14.37 -8.00
C TYR A 14 -6.97 -13.12 -8.08
N LYS A 15 -5.71 -13.24 -8.51
CA LYS A 15 -4.77 -12.10 -8.62
C LYS A 15 -5.29 -11.03 -9.59
N VAL A 16 -5.83 -11.44 -10.73
CA VAL A 16 -6.24 -10.54 -11.81
C VAL A 16 -7.55 -9.84 -11.51
N GLN A 17 -8.58 -10.56 -11.04
CA GLN A 17 -9.93 -9.98 -10.91
C GLN A 17 -10.24 -9.50 -9.49
N VAL A 18 -10.01 -10.36 -8.49
CA VAL A 18 -10.49 -10.10 -7.12
C VAL A 18 -9.46 -9.26 -6.36
N ARG A 19 -8.18 -9.64 -6.41
CA ARG A 19 -7.11 -8.98 -5.65
C ARG A 19 -6.82 -7.58 -6.16
N SER A 20 -6.87 -7.35 -7.47
CA SER A 20 -6.70 -6.02 -8.07
C SER A 20 -7.72 -5.02 -7.52
N SER A 21 -9.00 -5.39 -7.51
CA SER A 21 -10.11 -4.61 -6.97
C SER A 21 -9.93 -4.30 -5.48
N MET A 22 -9.46 -5.28 -4.69
CA MET A 22 -9.23 -5.10 -3.25
C MET A 22 -7.93 -4.34 -2.90
N LYS A 23 -6.96 -4.27 -3.81
CA LYS A 23 -5.69 -3.54 -3.66
C LYS A 23 -5.92 -2.03 -3.82
N TYR A 24 -6.64 -1.62 -4.87
CA TYR A 24 -6.76 -0.21 -5.27
C TYR A 24 -7.90 0.57 -4.59
N ALA A 25 -8.80 -0.10 -3.88
CA ALA A 25 -9.90 0.55 -3.17
C ALA A 25 -9.47 1.33 -1.91
N ARG A 26 -8.17 1.35 -1.54
CA ARG A 26 -7.67 1.99 -0.31
C ARG A 26 -7.95 3.49 -0.25
N LEU A 27 -8.00 4.19 -1.39
CA LEU A 27 -8.40 5.60 -1.46
C LEU A 27 -9.87 5.80 -1.05
N GLY A 28 -10.76 4.86 -1.39
CA GLY A 28 -12.17 4.89 -1.01
C GLY A 28 -12.48 4.27 0.36
N TRP A 29 -11.58 3.42 0.89
CA TRP A 29 -11.75 2.74 2.18
C TRP A 29 -10.94 3.36 3.32
N GLY A 30 -10.30 4.51 3.11
CA GLY A 30 -9.70 5.30 4.19
C GLY A 30 -10.74 5.54 5.28
N GLY A 31 -10.39 5.23 6.53
CA GLY A 31 -11.31 5.33 7.68
C GLY A 31 -12.15 4.09 7.98
N ALA A 32 -12.16 3.07 7.11
CA ALA A 32 -12.89 1.84 7.38
C ALA A 32 -12.40 1.15 8.67
N VAL A 33 -13.33 0.56 9.41
CA VAL A 33 -13.00 -0.18 10.65
C VAL A 33 -12.23 -1.45 10.29
N ASN A 34 -11.15 -1.75 11.01
CA ASN A 34 -10.31 -2.95 10.80
C ASN A 34 -11.13 -4.24 10.71
N LYS A 35 -12.21 -4.36 11.49
CA LYS A 35 -13.15 -5.50 11.43
C LYS A 35 -13.74 -5.73 10.03
N ARG A 36 -14.05 -4.66 9.29
CA ARG A 36 -14.57 -4.75 7.91
C ARG A 36 -13.46 -5.09 6.92
N LEU A 37 -12.26 -4.55 7.11
CA LEU A 37 -11.10 -4.89 6.28
C LEU A 37 -10.68 -6.36 6.43
N ALA A 38 -10.81 -6.91 7.63
CA ALA A 38 -10.55 -8.32 7.93
C ALA A 38 -11.50 -9.28 7.20
N LEU A 39 -12.69 -8.81 6.77
CA LEU A 39 -13.59 -9.64 5.95
C LEU A 39 -13.02 -9.90 4.55
N PHE A 40 -12.20 -9.00 4.01
CA PHE A 40 -11.51 -9.24 2.75
C PHE A 40 -10.40 -10.27 2.91
N ASP A 41 -9.73 -10.31 4.07
CA ASP A 41 -8.73 -11.33 4.34
C ASP A 41 -9.37 -12.73 4.34
N LYS A 42 -10.61 -12.87 4.82
CA LYS A 42 -11.38 -14.13 4.69
C LYS A 42 -11.60 -14.57 3.24
N VAL A 43 -11.70 -13.64 2.29
CA VAL A 43 -11.80 -13.97 0.86
C VAL A 43 -10.48 -14.55 0.37
N GLN A 44 -9.36 -13.95 0.76
CA GLN A 44 -8.02 -14.49 0.47
C GLN A 44 -7.83 -15.87 1.08
N ASP A 45 -8.20 -16.06 2.35
CA ASP A 45 -8.10 -17.35 3.05
C ASP A 45 -8.93 -18.43 2.36
N ARG A 46 -10.11 -18.07 1.85
CA ARG A 46 -10.95 -18.99 1.07
C ARG A 46 -10.26 -19.42 -0.21
N VAL A 47 -9.62 -18.50 -0.93
CA VAL A 47 -8.88 -18.81 -2.16
C VAL A 47 -7.68 -19.70 -1.86
N VAL A 48 -6.96 -19.45 -0.77
CA VAL A 48 -5.84 -20.30 -0.33
C VAL A 48 -6.33 -21.71 -0.05
N ARG A 49 -7.46 -21.87 0.68
CA ARG A 49 -8.07 -23.19 0.91
C ARG A 49 -8.46 -23.88 -0.39
N LEU A 50 -9.19 -23.19 -1.29
CA LEU A 50 -9.59 -23.77 -2.57
C LEU A 50 -8.39 -24.18 -3.44
N THR A 51 -7.29 -23.44 -3.37
CA THR A 51 -6.06 -23.77 -4.09
C THR A 51 -5.38 -25.01 -3.48
N ARG A 52 -5.33 -25.10 -2.15
CA ARG A 52 -4.82 -26.29 -1.44
C ARG A 52 -5.63 -27.54 -1.78
N ASP A 53 -6.96 -27.43 -1.78
CA ASP A 53 -7.88 -28.53 -2.06
C ASP A 53 -7.80 -29.00 -3.53
N SER A 54 -7.33 -28.14 -4.43
CA SER A 54 -7.16 -28.47 -5.86
C SER A 54 -5.89 -29.28 -6.19
N GLY A 55 -5.13 -29.74 -5.19
CA GLY A 55 -4.02 -30.68 -5.37
C GLY A 55 -2.71 -30.05 -5.87
N ALA A 56 -2.66 -28.73 -6.03
CA ALA A 56 -1.39 -28.02 -6.27
C ALA A 56 -0.57 -28.04 -4.97
N GLY A 57 0.41 -28.94 -4.87
CA GLY A 57 1.30 -29.12 -3.70
C GLY A 57 2.18 -27.92 -3.32
N GLN A 58 1.85 -26.71 -3.82
CA GLN A 58 2.56 -25.48 -3.55
C GLN A 58 1.64 -24.52 -2.81
N GLU A 59 1.99 -24.21 -1.55
CA GLU A 59 1.34 -23.15 -0.78
C GLU A 59 1.39 -21.84 -1.59
N PRO A 60 0.24 -21.20 -1.86
CA PRO A 60 0.22 -19.92 -2.56
C PRO A 60 1.02 -18.89 -1.75
N ARG A 61 2.13 -18.38 -2.31
CA ARG A 61 2.93 -17.31 -1.69
C ARG A 61 2.20 -15.97 -1.82
N LEU A 62 1.04 -15.85 -1.18
CA LEU A 62 0.22 -14.66 -1.20
C LEU A 62 0.51 -13.80 0.04
N HIS A 63 1.15 -12.64 -0.17
CA HIS A 63 1.18 -11.59 0.86
C HIS A 63 -0.23 -11.24 1.34
N SER A 64 -0.35 -10.86 2.62
CA SER A 64 -1.60 -10.36 3.19
C SER A 64 -2.18 -9.21 2.36
N LEU A 65 -3.52 -9.09 2.31
CA LEU A 65 -4.13 -7.98 1.59
C LEU A 65 -3.78 -6.65 2.21
N GLN A 66 -3.59 -6.60 3.53
CA GLN A 66 -3.15 -5.39 4.22
C GLN A 66 -1.78 -4.94 3.71
N HIS A 67 -0.79 -5.84 3.64
CA HIS A 67 0.52 -5.54 3.07
C HIS A 67 0.40 -5.00 1.64
N ARG A 68 -0.41 -5.63 0.78
CA ARG A 68 -0.59 -5.17 -0.60
C ARG A 68 -1.31 -3.83 -0.73
N ARG A 69 -2.26 -3.53 0.15
CA ARG A 69 -2.89 -2.21 0.23
C ARG A 69 -1.88 -1.15 0.64
N ASP A 70 -0.97 -1.49 1.54
CA ASP A 70 0.03 -0.55 2.00
C ASP A 70 1.09 -0.27 0.93
N VAL A 71 1.52 -1.30 0.20
CA VAL A 71 2.33 -1.13 -1.02
C VAL A 71 1.60 -0.21 -2.00
N ALA A 72 0.34 -0.49 -2.30
CA ALA A 72 -0.45 0.33 -3.23
C ALA A 72 -0.61 1.78 -2.77
N GLY A 73 -0.81 2.00 -1.47
CA GLY A 73 -0.95 3.33 -0.89
C GLY A 73 0.34 4.15 -1.02
N LEU A 74 1.48 3.53 -0.75
CA LEU A 74 2.79 4.15 -0.99
C LEU A 74 3.06 4.37 -2.48
N THR A 75 2.64 3.47 -3.37
CA THR A 75 2.74 3.68 -4.83
C THR A 75 1.92 4.88 -5.27
N VAL A 76 0.75 5.11 -4.68
CA VAL A 76 -0.04 6.34 -4.93
C VAL A 76 0.72 7.57 -4.45
N MET A 77 1.34 7.54 -3.25
CA MET A 77 2.18 8.65 -2.78
C MET A 77 3.34 8.94 -3.74
N TYR A 78 3.99 7.89 -4.26
CA TYR A 78 5.03 8.01 -5.27
C TYR A 78 4.52 8.69 -6.55
N LYS A 79 3.36 8.25 -7.07
CA LYS A 79 2.73 8.87 -8.24
C LYS A 79 2.35 10.33 -8.01
N VAL A 80 1.89 10.68 -6.81
CA VAL A 80 1.49 12.03 -6.41
C VAL A 80 2.70 12.97 -6.34
N HIS A 81 3.78 12.53 -5.68
CA HIS A 81 4.90 13.38 -5.31
C HIS A 81 6.10 13.32 -6.27
N GLN A 82 6.43 12.13 -6.78
CA GLN A 82 7.56 11.95 -7.72
C GLN A 82 7.11 12.08 -9.17
N GLN A 83 6.11 11.32 -9.59
CA GLN A 83 5.62 11.36 -10.98
C GLN A 83 4.69 12.54 -11.27
N ARG A 84 4.20 13.22 -10.22
CA ARG A 84 3.37 14.43 -10.33
C ARG A 84 2.12 14.24 -11.20
N VAL A 85 1.53 13.06 -11.18
CA VAL A 85 0.33 12.70 -11.98
C VAL A 85 -0.80 13.72 -11.78
N HIS A 86 -1.32 14.27 -12.88
CA HIS A 86 -2.25 15.41 -12.85
C HIS A 86 -3.56 15.13 -12.13
N HIS A 87 -4.21 13.99 -12.36
CA HIS A 87 -5.50 13.67 -11.75
C HIS A 87 -5.41 13.39 -10.23
N LEU A 88 -4.19 13.20 -9.70
CA LEU A 88 -3.95 13.02 -8.26
C LEU A 88 -3.45 14.31 -7.58
N LYS A 89 -3.47 15.45 -8.27
CA LYS A 89 -2.98 16.74 -7.74
C LYS A 89 -3.65 17.10 -6.41
N THR A 90 -4.92 16.78 -6.23
CA THR A 90 -5.70 17.06 -5.00
C THR A 90 -5.15 16.33 -3.77
N LEU A 91 -4.42 15.22 -3.96
CA LEU A 91 -3.82 14.46 -2.85
C LEU A 91 -2.45 14.99 -2.42
N ARG A 92 -1.88 15.96 -3.14
CA ARG A 92 -0.54 16.48 -2.83
C ARG A 92 -0.51 17.14 -1.46
N GLN A 93 0.43 16.68 -0.65
CA GLN A 93 0.68 17.27 0.65
C GLN A 93 1.75 18.36 0.59
N PRO A 94 1.65 19.39 1.45
CA PRO A 94 2.68 20.41 1.54
C PRO A 94 3.99 19.81 2.07
N LEU A 95 5.10 20.29 1.55
CA LEU A 95 6.43 19.96 2.04
C LEU A 95 6.62 20.54 3.44
N ARG A 96 7.28 19.77 4.33
CA ARG A 96 7.66 20.25 5.65
C ARG A 96 8.70 21.36 5.48
N ARG A 97 8.36 22.58 5.90
CA ARG A 97 9.31 23.70 5.96
C ARG A 97 10.05 23.64 7.28
N ALA A 98 11.37 23.85 7.26
CA ALA A 98 12.13 24.08 8.47
C ALA A 98 11.58 25.35 9.14
N GLN A 99 10.97 25.25 10.31
CA GLN A 99 10.55 26.45 11.06
C GLN A 99 11.72 27.05 11.85
N VAL A 100 12.70 26.24 12.27
CA VAL A 100 13.89 26.69 13.00
C VAL A 100 15.06 25.75 12.68
N THR A 101 16.16 26.29 12.16
CA THR A 101 17.39 25.54 11.89
C THR A 101 18.25 25.49 13.15
N THR A 102 17.90 24.66 14.13
CA THR A 102 18.84 24.29 15.20
C THR A 102 19.77 23.18 14.69
N ARG A 103 21.05 23.23 15.09
CA ARG A 103 22.16 22.37 14.62
C ARG A 103 21.91 20.85 14.62
N ALA A 104 20.82 20.37 15.22
CA ALA A 104 20.50 18.95 15.39
C ALA A 104 19.40 18.42 14.46
N VAL A 105 18.67 19.26 13.72
CA VAL A 105 17.55 18.80 12.87
C VAL A 105 17.97 18.80 11.41
N ALA A 106 18.62 17.72 10.96
CA ALA A 106 18.76 17.44 9.54
C ALA A 106 17.37 17.05 8.99
N LEU A 107 16.72 17.96 8.25
CA LEU A 107 15.49 17.64 7.54
C LEU A 107 15.80 16.77 6.33
N THR A 108 15.10 15.64 6.19
CA THR A 108 15.16 14.84 4.98
C THR A 108 14.58 15.66 3.82
N PRO A 109 15.32 15.84 2.71
CA PRO A 109 14.77 16.51 1.54
C PRO A 109 13.48 15.82 1.08
N ALA A 110 12.46 16.62 0.76
CA ALA A 110 11.12 16.16 0.35
C ALA A 110 10.22 15.54 1.44
N GLU A 111 10.57 15.65 2.73
CA GLU A 111 9.67 15.28 3.83
C GLU A 111 8.34 16.07 3.75
N LEU A 112 7.22 15.38 3.91
CA LEU A 112 5.89 15.96 3.87
C LEU A 112 5.44 16.42 5.26
N LEU A 113 4.62 17.47 5.32
CA LEU A 113 3.99 17.89 6.56
C LEU A 113 2.98 16.82 7.00
N GLN A 114 3.22 16.18 8.14
CA GLN A 114 2.30 15.19 8.68
C GLN A 114 1.02 15.86 9.21
N PRO A 115 -0.17 15.51 8.69
CA PRO A 115 -1.41 16.02 9.22
C PRO A 115 -1.61 15.52 10.65
N ARG A 116 -1.90 16.43 11.58
CA ARG A 116 -2.24 16.09 12.96
C ARG A 116 -3.76 16.05 13.10
N SER A 117 -4.27 14.92 13.58
CA SER A 117 -5.69 14.77 13.91
C SER A 117 -5.85 14.11 15.26
N ARG A 118 -6.92 14.48 15.98
CA ARG A 118 -7.31 13.88 17.25
C ARG A 118 -8.40 12.81 17.10
N THR A 119 -9.00 12.66 15.92
CA THR A 119 -10.08 11.68 15.69
C THR A 119 -9.56 10.40 15.05
N TRP A 120 -9.96 9.26 15.60
CA TRP A 120 -9.57 7.94 15.07
C TRP A 120 -9.97 7.73 13.61
N HIS A 121 -11.14 8.23 13.22
CA HIS A 121 -11.62 8.11 11.85
C HIS A 121 -10.70 8.85 10.87
N HIS A 122 -10.31 10.08 11.20
CA HIS A 122 -9.45 10.87 10.33
C HIS A 122 -8.01 10.34 10.31
N GLN A 123 -7.48 9.88 11.45
CA GLN A 123 -6.17 9.24 11.50
C GLN A 123 -6.08 7.98 10.62
N ARG A 124 -7.21 7.30 10.38
CA ARG A 124 -7.30 6.14 9.50
C ARG A 124 -7.52 6.49 8.03
N GLN A 125 -7.64 7.77 7.68
CA GLN A 125 -7.73 8.21 6.31
C GLN A 125 -6.39 8.02 5.59
N PHE A 126 -6.47 7.90 4.27
CA PHE A 126 -5.33 7.65 3.40
C PHE A 126 -4.15 8.59 3.69
N ILE A 127 -4.40 9.90 3.71
CA ILE A 127 -3.35 10.92 3.87
C ILE A 127 -2.66 10.78 5.23
N CYS A 128 -3.41 10.66 6.32
CA CYS A 128 -2.83 10.58 7.66
C CYS A 128 -1.92 9.35 7.86
N ILE A 129 -2.29 8.20 7.28
CA ILE A 129 -1.48 6.98 7.34
C ILE A 129 -0.25 7.12 6.45
N TYR A 130 -0.46 7.36 5.15
CA TYR A 130 0.61 7.19 4.17
C TYR A 130 1.60 8.34 4.14
N VAL A 131 1.27 9.52 4.67
CA VAL A 131 2.27 10.59 4.86
C VAL A 131 3.34 10.18 5.88
N GLY A 132 2.93 9.59 7.00
CA GLY A 132 3.90 9.10 7.99
C GLY A 132 4.79 8.00 7.42
N TRP A 133 4.20 7.06 6.68
CA TRP A 133 4.93 5.96 6.05
C TRP A 133 5.84 6.46 4.92
N TRP A 134 5.41 7.45 4.15
CA TRP A 134 6.20 8.10 3.12
C TRP A 134 7.43 8.79 3.71
N ASN A 135 7.27 9.54 4.79
CA ASN A 135 8.39 10.21 5.46
C ASN A 135 9.38 9.19 6.04
N ALA A 136 8.88 8.11 6.64
CA ALA A 136 9.72 7.01 7.13
C ALA A 136 10.49 6.33 5.99
N LEU A 137 9.83 6.09 4.86
CA LEU A 137 10.45 5.53 3.66
C LEU A 137 11.56 6.45 3.11
N LEU A 138 11.30 7.76 3.02
CA LEU A 138 12.30 8.74 2.58
C LEU A 138 13.51 8.80 3.52
N ALA A 139 13.30 8.67 4.83
CA ALA A 139 14.38 8.61 5.79
C ALA A 139 15.25 7.36 5.62
N SER A 140 14.66 6.22 5.24
CA SER A 140 15.39 4.99 4.91
C SER A 140 16.01 5.00 3.51
N GLN A 141 15.37 5.64 2.53
CA GLN A 141 15.72 5.59 1.11
C GLN A 141 15.62 7.01 0.49
N PRO A 142 16.69 7.83 0.58
CA PRO A 142 16.65 9.24 0.18
C PRO A 142 16.53 9.47 -1.34
N ARG A 143 16.81 8.47 -2.16
CA ARG A 143 16.88 8.58 -3.64
C ARG A 143 15.74 7.80 -4.30
N LEU A 144 14.58 8.44 -4.43
CA LEU A 144 13.44 7.92 -5.20
C LEU A 144 13.31 8.53 -6.60
N GLY A 145 14.25 9.39 -7.01
CA GLY A 145 14.23 10.03 -8.32
C GLY A 145 14.67 9.08 -9.42
N GLY A 146 13.93 9.03 -10.54
CA GLY A 146 14.29 8.25 -11.72
C GLY A 146 13.92 6.76 -11.68
N THR A 147 13.36 6.26 -10.56
CA THR A 147 12.86 4.88 -10.48
C THR A 147 11.60 4.67 -11.31
N SER A 148 11.40 3.46 -11.83
CA SER A 148 10.11 3.09 -12.42
C SER A 148 9.06 2.80 -11.33
N VAL A 149 7.78 2.80 -11.68
CA VAL A 149 6.70 2.40 -10.73
C VAL A 149 6.91 0.98 -10.23
N GLN A 150 7.39 0.09 -11.10
CA GLN A 150 7.61 -1.31 -10.76
C GLN A 150 8.76 -1.47 -9.77
N GLU A 151 9.90 -0.82 -10.04
CA GLU A 151 11.05 -0.79 -9.11
C GLU A 151 10.65 -0.22 -7.76
N PHE A 152 9.82 0.83 -7.75
CA PHE A 152 9.30 1.40 -6.52
C PHE A 152 8.39 0.41 -5.77
N GLU A 153 7.50 -0.30 -6.47
CA GLU A 153 6.67 -1.33 -5.85
C GLU A 153 7.53 -2.45 -5.23
N GLU A 154 8.54 -2.93 -5.93
CA GLU A 154 9.48 -3.95 -5.44
C GLU A 154 10.24 -3.49 -4.20
N LEU A 155 10.76 -2.26 -4.21
CA LEU A 155 11.42 -1.64 -3.06
C LEU A 155 10.49 -1.57 -1.85
N VAL A 156 9.25 -1.12 -2.03
CA VAL A 156 8.28 -1.02 -0.93
C VAL A 156 7.87 -2.41 -0.42
N ASN A 157 7.70 -3.40 -1.30
CA ASN A 157 7.43 -4.79 -0.88
C ASN A 157 8.57 -5.34 0.01
N ALA A 158 9.83 -4.95 -0.23
CA ALA A 158 10.97 -5.35 0.58
C ALA A 158 11.10 -4.55 1.89
N TRP A 159 10.74 -3.27 1.88
CA TRP A 159 10.83 -2.38 3.05
C TRP A 159 9.72 -2.62 4.07
N LEU A 160 8.51 -2.98 3.62
CA LEU A 160 7.38 -3.20 4.52
C LEU A 160 7.54 -4.49 5.34
N PRO A 161 7.20 -4.46 6.64
CA PRO A 161 7.14 -5.68 7.44
C PRO A 161 6.10 -6.65 6.84
N ARG A 162 6.43 -7.94 6.88
CA ARG A 162 5.61 -9.03 6.33
C ARG A 162 4.45 -9.38 7.24
#